data_AF-A0A936M3W0-F1
#
_entry.id   AF-A0A936M3W0-F1
#
_cell.length_a   1.000
_cell.length_b   1.000
_cell.length_c   1.000
_cell.angle_alpha   90.00
_cell.angle_beta   90.00
_cell.angle_gamma   90.00
#
_symmetry.space_group_name_H-M   'P 1'
#
loop_
_entity.id
_entity.type
_entity.pdbx_description
1 polymer ?
#
loop_
_entity_poly.entity_id
_entity_poly.type
_entity_poly.pdbx_seq_one_letter_code
_entity_poly.pdbx_strand_id
1 'polypeptide(L)'
;MKLDILTIRIAFVGLLAGIGFLLNPLAHTARLDPIDEPTRRFVSAAIGVLIAIAIIGFELRVRRATLKTLIGAAVGSILGIAGAFLIGVLISIQEVQAVPAEMKTFLTISLAFFMGYVGLMVGAAKGDYLDLTALGGIFSDKNTPRDYKILDTSVIIDGRIADVAETGFLSGTLIIPNFILAELQQVADSADSSKRQRGRRGLDMLQRLRNNSKLDIQIVETDFPAVKEVDLKLIELGKQLEAVIVTNDFNLNKVSQLRGVSVLNINELANALKPVVLPGEAMRVFVLKEGKEYNQGVAYLDDGTMVVIDNARRLIGKTADIAVTSVLQTTAGKMIFGRLWEEKEDNGEHSNVAIHDSRSLGFRKATRELRQTTIIEEVD
;
A
#
# COMPACT_ATOMS: atom_id res chain seq x y z
N MET A 1 -4.25 31.51 -12.68
CA MET A 1 -3.10 30.70 -13.17
C MET A 1 -3.12 30.39 -14.66
N LYS A 2 -4.15 29.73 -15.24
CA LYS A 2 -4.17 29.46 -16.70
C LYS A 2 -4.25 30.75 -17.56
N LEU A 3 -5.01 31.75 -17.10
CA LEU A 3 -5.08 33.06 -17.76
C LEU A 3 -3.73 33.79 -17.72
N ASP A 4 -3.07 33.80 -16.56
CA ASP A 4 -1.79 34.50 -16.36
C ASP A 4 -0.68 33.95 -17.27
N ILE A 5 -0.62 32.62 -17.45
CA ILE A 5 0.35 31.96 -18.33
C ILE A 5 0.11 32.30 -19.80
N LEU A 6 -1.15 32.42 -20.21
CA LEU A 6 -1.50 32.81 -21.59
C LEU A 6 -1.06 34.24 -21.87
N THR A 7 -1.30 35.16 -20.94
CA THR A 7 -0.88 36.57 -21.05
C THR A 7 0.64 36.69 -21.19
N ILE A 8 1.41 35.93 -20.41
CA ILE A 8 2.88 35.91 -20.48
C ILE A 8 3.36 35.40 -21.85
N ARG A 9 2.74 34.36 -22.42
CA ARG A 9 3.11 33.83 -23.75
C ARG A 9 2.85 34.82 -24.86
N ILE A 10 1.71 35.51 -24.82
CA ILE A 10 1.37 36.55 -25.81
C ILE A 10 2.37 37.71 -25.72
N ALA A 11 2.72 38.14 -24.51
CA ALA A 11 3.74 39.16 -24.29
C ALA A 11 5.13 38.73 -24.81
N PHE A 12 5.52 37.47 -24.59
CA PHE A 12 6.78 36.92 -25.07
C PHE A 12 6.88 36.88 -26.60
N VAL A 13 5.82 36.44 -27.29
CA VAL A 13 5.76 36.46 -28.77
C VAL A 13 5.86 37.89 -29.29
N GLY A 14 5.12 38.83 -28.68
CA GLY A 14 5.16 40.25 -29.06
C GLY A 14 6.56 40.86 -28.89
N LEU A 15 7.26 40.52 -27.81
CA LEU A 15 8.63 40.96 -27.56
C LEU A 15 9.61 40.42 -28.61
N LEU A 16 9.58 39.12 -28.92
CA LEU A 16 10.45 38.51 -29.93
C LEU A 16 10.17 39.04 -31.34
N ALA A 17 8.90 39.28 -31.68
CA ALA A 17 8.51 39.91 -32.93
C ALA A 17 9.04 41.35 -33.03
N GLY A 18 8.91 42.14 -31.95
CA GLY A 18 9.43 43.50 -31.87
C GLY A 18 10.95 43.58 -31.97
N ILE A 19 11.67 42.67 -31.29
CA ILE A 19 13.13 42.54 -31.39
C ILE A 19 13.52 42.18 -32.82
N GLY A 20 12.83 41.22 -33.45
CA GLY A 20 13.05 40.84 -34.84
C GLY A 20 12.85 42.01 -35.81
N PHE A 21 11.80 42.82 -35.60
CA PHE A 21 11.52 44.01 -36.40
C PHE A 21 12.56 45.11 -36.22
N LEU A 22 13.02 45.35 -34.99
CA LEU A 22 13.92 46.45 -34.65
C LEU A 22 15.38 46.16 -35.01
N LEU A 23 15.87 44.95 -34.72
CA LEU A 23 17.27 44.58 -34.97
C LEU A 23 17.56 44.22 -36.43
N ASN A 24 16.53 43.88 -37.21
CA ASN A 24 16.63 43.48 -38.62
C ASN A 24 17.87 42.58 -38.89
N PRO A 25 17.97 41.40 -38.26
CA PRO A 25 19.16 40.53 -38.35
C PRO A 25 19.50 40.10 -39.79
N LEU A 26 18.53 40.19 -40.70
CA LEU A 26 18.71 39.92 -42.13
C LEU A 26 19.38 41.08 -42.88
N ALA A 27 19.81 42.14 -42.18
CA ALA A 27 20.19 43.37 -42.85
C ALA A 27 21.47 43.30 -43.69
N HIS A 28 22.36 42.36 -43.36
CA HIS A 28 23.65 42.17 -44.03
C HIS A 28 23.70 40.83 -44.80
N THR A 29 22.54 40.21 -45.07
CA THR A 29 22.48 38.96 -45.82
C THR A 29 22.49 39.25 -47.33
N ALA A 30 23.64 39.04 -47.99
CA ALA A 30 23.90 39.36 -49.40
C ALA A 30 22.90 38.79 -50.43
N ARG A 31 22.04 37.85 -50.04
CA ARG A 31 21.03 37.21 -50.90
C ARG A 31 19.65 37.90 -50.87
N LEU A 32 19.44 38.86 -49.95
CA LEU A 32 18.16 39.55 -49.71
C LEU A 32 18.26 41.08 -49.92
N ASP A 33 19.37 41.55 -50.48
CA ASP A 33 19.64 42.96 -50.77
C ASP A 33 18.65 43.65 -51.74
N PRO A 34 17.99 42.95 -52.69
CA PRO A 34 17.01 43.60 -53.58
C PRO A 34 15.65 43.91 -52.93
N ILE A 35 15.44 43.52 -51.67
CA ILE A 35 14.14 43.64 -50.99
C ILE A 35 14.09 44.94 -50.19
N ASP A 36 13.00 45.70 -50.34
CA ASP A 36 12.73 46.93 -49.60
C ASP A 36 12.91 46.74 -48.08
N GLU A 37 13.57 47.72 -47.45
CA GLU A 37 13.83 47.75 -46.01
C GLU A 37 12.60 47.43 -45.12
N PRO A 38 11.39 47.97 -45.36
CA PRO A 38 10.20 47.60 -44.58
C PRO A 38 9.87 46.11 -44.69
N THR A 39 9.94 45.54 -45.89
CA THR A 39 9.64 44.13 -46.14
C THR A 39 10.62 43.21 -45.41
N ARG A 40 11.92 43.55 -45.37
CA ARG A 40 12.93 42.82 -44.60
C ARG A 40 12.64 42.82 -43.09
N ARG A 41 12.21 43.95 -42.53
CA ARG A 41 11.82 44.06 -41.11
C ARG A 41 10.57 43.25 -40.78
N PHE A 42 9.61 43.17 -41.70
CA PHE A 42 8.45 42.28 -41.53
C PHE A 42 8.83 40.80 -41.60
N VAL A 43 9.73 40.42 -42.51
CA VAL A 43 10.25 39.04 -42.59
C VAL A 43 11.01 38.66 -41.34
N SER A 44 11.85 39.54 -40.80
CA SER A 44 12.57 39.27 -39.55
C SER A 44 11.63 39.18 -38.34
N ALA A 45 10.58 39.99 -38.28
CA ALA A 45 9.52 39.88 -37.28
C ALA A 45 8.79 38.52 -37.39
N ALA A 46 8.46 38.08 -38.61
CA ALA A 46 7.81 36.79 -38.85
C ALA A 46 8.68 35.60 -38.42
N ILE A 47 10.00 35.66 -38.66
CA ILE A 47 10.96 34.66 -38.17
C ILE A 47 10.99 34.67 -36.63
N GLY A 48 10.98 35.86 -36.01
CA GLY A 48 10.90 36.00 -34.55
C GLY A 48 9.65 35.35 -33.96
N VAL A 49 8.49 35.52 -34.62
CA VAL A 49 7.24 34.84 -34.23
C VAL A 49 7.35 33.33 -34.38
N LEU A 50 7.91 32.83 -35.48
CA LEU A 50 8.09 31.39 -35.70
C LEU A 50 8.97 30.76 -34.61
N ILE A 51 10.09 31.39 -34.27
CA ILE A 51 10.96 30.96 -33.18
C ILE A 51 10.21 30.97 -31.84
N ALA A 52 9.43 32.03 -31.57
CA ALA A 52 8.64 32.12 -30.34
C ALA A 52 7.60 30.98 -30.24
N ILE A 53 6.93 30.65 -31.34
CA ILE A 53 5.98 29.52 -31.41
C ILE A 53 6.71 28.20 -31.16
N ALA A 54 7.88 27.99 -31.75
CA ALA A 54 8.68 26.79 -31.53
C ALA A 54 9.10 26.64 -30.06
N ILE A 55 9.54 27.72 -29.42
CA ILE A 55 9.89 27.76 -28.00
C ILE A 55 8.68 27.43 -27.12
N ILE A 56 7.52 28.02 -27.40
CA ILE A 56 6.28 27.74 -26.65
C ILE A 56 5.84 26.28 -26.87
N GLY A 57 5.96 25.75 -28.08
CA GLY A 57 5.68 24.34 -28.38
C GLY A 57 6.59 23.41 -27.58
N PHE A 58 7.87 23.72 -27.49
CA PHE A 58 8.83 23.00 -26.65
C PHE A 58 8.49 23.11 -25.16
N GLU A 59 8.20 24.33 -24.66
CA GLU A 59 7.76 24.58 -23.28
C GLU A 59 6.53 23.74 -22.91
N LEU A 60 5.53 23.68 -23.79
CA LEU A 60 4.32 22.87 -23.62
C LEU A 60 4.62 21.37 -23.56
N ARG A 61 5.56 20.90 -24.39
CA ARG A 61 6.00 19.50 -24.40
C ARG A 61 6.72 19.15 -23.10
N VAL A 62 7.64 20.01 -22.64
CA VAL A 62 8.40 19.83 -21.40
C VAL A 62 7.48 19.83 -20.17
N ARG A 63 6.50 20.73 -20.11
CA ARG A 63 5.53 20.76 -19.00
C ARG A 63 4.65 19.51 -18.90
N ARG A 64 4.47 18.77 -19.99
CA ARG A 64 3.73 17.49 -20.00
C ARG A 64 4.62 16.28 -19.74
N ALA A 65 5.94 16.44 -19.79
CA ALA A 65 6.88 15.36 -19.51
C ALA A 65 6.96 15.12 -18.00
N THR A 66 7.07 13.85 -17.59
CA THR A 66 7.31 13.53 -16.19
C THR A 66 8.74 13.90 -15.81
N LEU A 67 8.99 14.15 -14.52
CA LEU A 67 10.34 14.43 -14.03
C LEU A 67 11.31 13.28 -14.33
N LYS A 68 10.82 12.03 -14.26
CA LYS A 68 11.57 10.82 -14.58
C LYS A 68 11.99 10.78 -16.06
N THR A 69 11.05 11.07 -16.98
CA THR A 69 11.34 11.19 -18.41
C THR A 69 12.38 12.28 -18.68
N LEU A 70 12.29 13.44 -17.99
CA LEU A 70 13.22 14.55 -18.19
C LEU A 70 14.64 14.21 -17.72
N ILE A 71 14.77 13.57 -16.55
CA ILE A 71 16.06 13.11 -16.00
C ILE A 71 16.65 12.02 -16.91
N GLY A 72 15.85 11.04 -17.31
CA GLY A 72 16.28 9.99 -18.23
C GLY A 72 16.77 10.57 -19.56
N ALA A 73 16.04 11.52 -20.14
CA ALA A 73 16.43 12.21 -21.36
C ALA A 73 17.76 12.96 -21.20
N ALA A 74 17.95 13.67 -20.08
CA ALA A 74 19.19 14.38 -19.78
C ALA A 74 20.38 13.42 -19.67
N VAL A 75 20.26 12.37 -18.85
CA VAL A 75 21.32 11.36 -18.68
C VAL A 75 21.63 10.65 -20.00
N GLY A 76 20.60 10.24 -20.75
CA GLY A 76 20.75 9.56 -22.03
C GLY A 76 21.43 10.43 -23.09
N SER A 77 21.06 11.71 -23.19
CA SER A 77 21.70 12.67 -24.10
C SER A 77 23.17 12.93 -23.75
N ILE A 78 23.50 13.07 -22.46
CA ILE A 78 24.89 13.22 -21.99
C ILE A 78 25.72 12.00 -22.37
N LEU A 79 25.21 10.79 -22.09
CA LEU A 79 25.89 9.55 -22.46
C LEU A 79 26.03 9.40 -23.98
N GLY A 80 25.02 9.79 -24.75
CA GLY A 80 25.08 9.80 -26.21
C GLY A 80 26.14 10.75 -26.75
N ILE A 81 26.19 11.98 -26.25
CA ILE A 81 27.20 12.97 -26.65
C ILE A 81 28.61 12.52 -26.23
N ALA A 82 28.76 11.95 -25.03
CA ALA A 82 30.03 11.37 -24.58
C ALA A 82 30.48 10.22 -25.50
N GLY A 83 29.56 9.33 -25.88
CA GLY A 83 29.83 8.26 -26.84
C GLY A 83 30.24 8.78 -28.21
N ALA A 84 29.53 9.79 -28.73
CA ALA A 84 29.91 10.45 -29.97
C ALA A 84 31.28 11.12 -29.91
N PHE A 85 31.63 11.74 -28.77
CA PHE A 85 32.94 12.33 -28.57
C PHE A 85 34.05 11.27 -28.63
N LEU A 86 33.88 10.13 -27.96
CA LEU A 86 34.84 9.03 -28.00
C LEU A 86 35.05 8.46 -29.41
N ILE A 87 33.95 8.26 -30.15
CA ILE A 87 34.03 7.78 -31.55
C ILE A 87 34.63 8.88 -32.46
N GLY A 88 34.28 10.15 -32.23
CA GLY A 88 34.84 11.29 -32.96
C GLY A 88 36.36 11.41 -32.79
N VAL A 89 36.86 11.17 -31.57
CA VAL A 89 38.31 11.09 -31.31
C VAL A 89 38.94 9.94 -32.12
N LEU A 90 38.31 8.77 -32.17
CA LEU A 90 38.81 7.64 -32.97
C LEU A 90 38.86 7.95 -34.48
N ILE A 91 37.83 8.60 -35.01
CA ILE A 91 37.79 9.07 -36.40
C ILE A 91 38.89 10.10 -36.67
N SER A 92 39.16 10.98 -35.71
CA SER A 92 40.20 12.02 -35.82
C SER A 92 41.62 11.45 -35.83
N ILE A 93 41.86 10.35 -35.09
CA ILE A 93 43.18 9.70 -35.03
C ILE A 93 43.49 8.90 -36.31
N GLN A 94 42.46 8.46 -37.05
CA GLN A 94 42.66 7.76 -38.32
C GLN A 94 43.06 8.76 -39.43
N GLU A 95 44.37 8.89 -39.64
CA GLU A 95 44.96 9.59 -40.79
C GLU A 95 44.84 8.75 -42.08
N VAL A 96 43.61 8.51 -42.52
CA VAL A 96 43.37 7.98 -43.85
C VAL A 96 43.48 9.15 -44.84
N GLN A 97 44.54 9.17 -45.64
CA GLN A 97 44.81 10.13 -46.73
C GLN A 97 43.66 10.21 -47.77
N ALA A 98 42.71 9.28 -47.75
CA ALA A 98 41.61 9.19 -48.70
C ALA A 98 40.36 10.00 -48.32
N VAL A 99 40.25 10.56 -47.11
CA VAL A 99 39.03 11.28 -46.66
C VAL A 99 39.33 12.78 -46.45
N PRO A 100 38.69 13.69 -47.20
CA PRO A 100 38.82 15.13 -47.01
C PRO A 100 38.47 15.57 -45.58
N ALA A 101 39.15 16.60 -45.08
CA ALA A 101 38.92 17.13 -43.72
C ALA A 101 37.45 17.54 -43.49
N GLU A 102 36.83 18.17 -44.49
CA GLU A 102 35.41 18.57 -44.46
C GLU A 102 34.48 17.38 -44.24
N MET A 103 34.76 16.24 -44.87
CA MET A 103 33.99 15.01 -44.69
C MET A 103 34.15 14.44 -43.28
N LYS A 104 35.37 14.50 -42.70
CA LYS A 104 35.60 14.08 -41.30
C LYS A 104 34.85 14.95 -40.30
N THR A 105 34.85 16.27 -40.52
CA THR A 105 34.11 17.22 -39.69
C THR A 105 32.60 16.99 -39.80
N PHE A 106 32.11 16.81 -41.03
CA PHE A 106 30.70 16.50 -41.28
C PHE A 106 30.27 15.22 -40.57
N LEU A 107 31.02 14.11 -40.75
CA LEU A 107 30.73 12.83 -40.10
C LEU A 107 30.74 12.93 -38.58
N THR A 108 31.70 13.65 -37.99
CA THR A 108 31.78 13.84 -36.54
C THR A 108 30.57 14.61 -36.00
N ILE A 109 30.17 15.70 -36.67
CA ILE A 109 29.00 16.49 -36.28
C ILE A 109 27.72 15.67 -36.46
N SER A 110 27.55 14.99 -37.59
CA SER A 110 26.40 14.13 -37.85
C SER A 110 26.28 13.02 -36.80
N LEU A 111 27.40 12.40 -36.41
CA LEU A 111 27.44 11.40 -35.36
C LEU A 111 27.06 11.96 -33.99
N ALA A 112 27.52 13.16 -33.65
CA ALA A 112 27.16 13.83 -32.41
C ALA A 112 25.65 14.13 -32.32
N PHE A 113 25.05 14.65 -33.39
CA PHE A 113 23.61 14.85 -33.47
C PHE A 113 22.84 13.54 -33.38
N PHE A 114 23.29 12.51 -34.11
CA PHE A 114 22.66 11.19 -34.11
C PHE A 114 22.67 10.56 -32.70
N MET A 115 23.85 10.45 -32.09
CA MET A 115 23.99 9.85 -30.75
C MET A 115 23.31 10.68 -29.66
N GLY A 116 23.41 12.01 -29.73
CA GLY A 116 22.72 12.90 -28.79
C GLY A 116 21.21 12.73 -28.87
N TYR A 117 20.64 12.67 -30.07
CA TYR A 117 19.20 12.46 -30.28
C TYR A 117 18.75 11.06 -29.86
N VAL A 118 19.46 10.00 -30.25
CA VAL A 118 19.15 8.63 -29.85
C VAL A 118 19.25 8.48 -28.34
N GLY A 119 20.30 9.01 -27.73
CA GLY A 119 20.48 9.03 -26.28
C GLY A 119 19.33 9.74 -25.56
N LEU A 120 18.93 10.91 -26.06
CA LEU A 120 17.78 11.66 -25.55
C LEU A 120 16.48 10.85 -25.64
N MET A 121 16.19 10.25 -26.80
CA MET A 121 14.95 9.51 -27.05
C MET A 121 14.89 8.21 -26.25
N VAL A 122 15.99 7.45 -26.19
CA VAL A 122 16.08 6.22 -25.39
C VAL A 122 16.01 6.55 -23.90
N GLY A 123 16.71 7.60 -23.46
CA GLY A 123 16.68 8.07 -22.08
C GLY A 123 15.30 8.54 -21.66
N ALA A 124 14.59 9.27 -22.53
CA ALA A 124 13.21 9.67 -22.30
C ALA A 124 12.29 8.45 -22.20
N ALA A 125 12.39 7.52 -23.16
CA ALA A 125 11.53 6.33 -23.21
C ALA A 125 11.77 5.36 -22.04
N LYS A 126 13.01 5.27 -21.56
CA LYS A 126 13.37 4.41 -20.42
C LYS A 126 13.41 5.15 -19.07
N GLY A 127 13.15 6.46 -19.05
CA GLY A 127 13.20 7.27 -17.83
C GLY A 127 12.25 6.77 -16.74
N ASP A 128 11.13 6.14 -17.11
CA ASP A 128 10.16 5.60 -16.15
C ASP A 128 10.68 4.39 -15.37
N TYR A 129 11.71 3.70 -15.87
CA TYR A 129 12.41 2.62 -15.16
C TYR A 129 13.45 3.13 -14.16
N LEU A 130 13.71 4.44 -14.11
CA LEU A 130 14.59 5.01 -13.09
C LEU A 130 13.86 5.03 -11.76
N ASP A 131 14.28 4.13 -10.87
CA ASP A 131 13.85 4.14 -9.48
C ASP A 131 14.64 5.19 -8.69
N LEU A 132 14.12 6.42 -8.70
CA LEU A 132 14.67 7.54 -7.92
C LEU A 132 14.62 7.30 -6.42
N THR A 133 13.79 6.35 -5.94
CA THR A 133 13.69 6.01 -4.52
C THR A 133 14.94 5.25 -4.06
N ALA A 134 15.55 4.46 -4.94
CA ALA A 134 16.82 3.77 -4.67
C ALA A 134 18.03 4.73 -4.61
N LEU A 135 17.95 5.91 -5.24
CA LEU A 135 19.03 6.91 -5.31
C LEU A 135 19.00 7.95 -4.19
N GLY A 136 18.12 7.78 -3.19
CA GLY A 136 18.01 8.65 -2.02
C GLY A 136 16.74 9.49 -2.07
N GLY A 137 15.88 9.31 -1.06
CA GLY A 137 14.53 9.87 -0.91
C GLY A 137 14.41 11.41 -0.82
N ILE A 138 15.34 12.15 -1.41
CA ILE A 138 15.33 13.61 -1.55
C ILE A 138 14.40 14.06 -2.68
N PHE A 139 14.09 13.16 -3.63
CA PHE A 139 13.27 13.44 -4.81
C PHE A 139 12.02 12.58 -4.92
N SER A 140 11.64 11.85 -3.86
CA SER A 140 10.42 11.04 -3.90
C SER A 140 9.20 11.94 -3.96
N ASP A 141 8.47 11.79 -5.07
CA ASP A 141 7.22 12.45 -5.38
C ASP A 141 6.23 12.31 -4.22
N LYS A 142 5.45 13.36 -3.93
CA LYS A 142 4.47 13.43 -2.83
C LYS A 142 3.27 12.45 -2.98
N ASN A 143 3.35 11.49 -3.90
CA ASN A 143 2.26 10.63 -4.33
C ASN A 143 2.49 9.14 -4.06
N THR A 144 3.25 8.77 -3.02
CA THR A 144 2.97 7.47 -2.39
C THR A 144 1.57 7.58 -1.78
N PRO A 145 0.57 6.75 -2.18
CA PRO A 145 -0.71 6.73 -1.49
C PRO A 145 -0.41 6.49 -0.01
N ARG A 146 -0.73 7.48 0.81
CA ARG A 146 -0.44 7.41 2.23
C ARG A 146 -1.43 6.43 2.82
N ASP A 147 -0.95 5.24 3.16
CA ASP A 147 -1.72 4.20 3.85
C ASP A 147 -2.02 4.69 5.27
N TYR A 148 -3.05 5.53 5.40
CA TYR A 148 -3.48 6.13 6.64
C TYR A 148 -4.62 5.34 7.26
N LYS A 149 -4.49 5.10 8.56
CA LYS A 149 -5.48 4.36 9.34
C LYS A 149 -5.89 5.19 10.54
N ILE A 150 -7.13 5.68 10.55
CA ILE A 150 -7.65 6.54 11.62
C ILE A 150 -8.22 5.65 12.73
N LEU A 151 -7.74 5.83 13.96
CA LEU A 151 -8.24 5.08 15.11
C LEU A 151 -9.43 5.77 15.78
N ASP A 152 -10.49 5.01 15.99
CA ASP A 152 -11.66 5.41 16.79
C ASP A 152 -11.46 5.13 18.30
N THR A 153 -12.16 5.87 19.15
CA THR A 153 -12.21 5.69 20.61
C THR A 153 -12.55 4.25 21.00
N SER A 154 -13.50 3.62 20.28
CA SER A 154 -13.95 2.25 20.58
C SER A 154 -12.84 1.20 20.41
N VAL A 155 -11.97 1.35 19.40
CA VAL A 155 -10.88 0.41 19.14
C VAL A 155 -9.70 0.63 20.07
N ILE A 156 -9.46 1.89 20.46
CA ILE A 156 -8.40 2.27 21.40
C ILE A 156 -8.69 1.71 22.80
N ILE A 157 -9.92 1.83 23.29
CA ILE A 157 -10.32 1.34 24.62
C ILE A 157 -10.26 -0.20 24.69
N ASP A 158 -10.65 -0.88 23.61
CA ASP A 158 -10.61 -2.35 23.53
C ASP A 158 -9.16 -2.87 23.63
N GLY A 159 -8.20 -2.17 23.01
CA GLY A 159 -6.77 -2.40 23.16
C GLY A 159 -6.18 -3.49 22.29
N ARG A 160 -6.99 -4.41 21.72
CA ARG A 160 -6.49 -5.48 20.81
C ARG A 160 -5.80 -4.92 19.57
N ILE A 161 -6.09 -3.67 19.20
CA ILE A 161 -5.44 -2.99 18.07
C ILE A 161 -3.93 -2.88 18.23
N ALA A 162 -3.43 -2.73 19.46
CA ALA A 162 -1.99 -2.69 19.71
C ALA A 162 -1.32 -4.03 19.39
N ASP A 163 -1.94 -5.12 19.80
CA ASP A 163 -1.42 -6.46 19.52
C ASP A 163 -1.49 -6.78 18.01
N VAL A 164 -2.59 -6.43 17.35
CA VAL A 164 -2.73 -6.57 15.88
C VAL A 164 -1.68 -5.74 15.14
N ALA A 165 -1.42 -4.50 15.58
CA ALA A 165 -0.39 -3.66 14.99
C ALA A 165 1.03 -4.21 15.21
N GLU A 166 1.31 -4.74 16.40
CA GLU A 166 2.60 -5.36 16.76
C GLU A 166 2.92 -6.61 15.92
N THR A 167 1.91 -7.36 15.49
CA THR A 167 2.09 -8.52 14.60
C THR A 167 2.39 -8.16 13.14
N GLY A 168 2.21 -6.89 12.74
CA GLY A 168 2.40 -6.42 11.37
C GLY A 168 1.20 -6.60 10.45
N PHE A 169 0.05 -7.06 10.96
CA PHE A 169 -1.21 -7.12 10.18
C PHE A 169 -1.78 -5.73 9.88
N LEU A 170 -1.42 -4.72 10.66
CA LEU A 170 -1.81 -3.34 10.47
C LEU A 170 -0.61 -2.53 9.96
N SER A 171 -0.53 -2.30 8.65
CA SER A 171 0.51 -1.49 8.00
C SER A 171 0.22 0.01 8.07
N GLY A 172 1.14 0.85 7.58
CA GLY A 172 0.88 2.28 7.37
C GLY A 172 0.93 3.14 8.62
N THR A 173 0.57 4.42 8.46
CA THR A 173 0.63 5.41 9.54
C THR A 173 -0.71 5.45 10.28
N LEU A 174 -0.67 5.21 11.59
CA LEU A 174 -1.83 5.28 12.47
C LEU A 174 -2.10 6.74 12.85
N ILE A 175 -3.27 7.24 12.45
CA ILE A 175 -3.72 8.58 12.74
C ILE A 175 -4.59 8.58 13.98
N ILE A 176 -4.23 9.43 14.95
CA ILE A 176 -5.01 9.69 16.15
C ILE A 176 -5.47 11.15 16.10
N PRO A 177 -6.75 11.43 15.82
CA PRO A 177 -7.26 12.80 15.80
C PRO A 177 -7.33 13.40 17.20
N ASN A 178 -7.10 14.71 17.31
CA ASN A 178 -7.16 15.40 18.61
C ASN A 178 -8.55 15.32 19.26
N PHE A 179 -9.63 15.29 18.48
CA PHE A 179 -10.99 15.13 19.02
C PHE A 179 -11.23 13.75 19.65
N ILE A 180 -10.51 12.70 19.21
CA ILE A 180 -10.55 11.37 19.85
C ILE A 180 -9.81 11.39 21.19
N LEU A 181 -8.68 12.12 21.27
CA LEU A 181 -7.99 12.35 22.54
C LEU A 181 -8.88 13.08 23.55
N ALA A 182 -9.59 14.12 23.09
CA ALA A 182 -10.52 14.88 23.90
C ALA A 182 -11.70 14.01 24.40
N GLU A 183 -12.26 13.17 23.54
CA GLU A 183 -13.32 12.23 23.93
C GLU A 183 -12.82 11.22 24.97
N LEU A 184 -11.65 10.62 24.77
CA LEU A 184 -11.04 9.69 25.75
C LEU A 184 -10.80 10.35 27.12
N GLN A 185 -10.34 11.60 27.14
CA GLN A 185 -10.17 12.38 28.37
C GLN A 185 -11.53 12.63 29.04
N GLN A 186 -12.54 13.04 28.29
CA GLN A 186 -13.89 13.24 28.82
C GLN A 186 -14.47 11.95 29.42
N VAL A 187 -14.22 10.80 28.79
CA VAL A 187 -14.60 9.48 29.32
C VAL A 187 -13.81 9.13 30.58
N ALA A 188 -12.51 9.46 30.63
CA ALA A 188 -11.63 9.25 31.78
C ALA A 188 -12.00 10.11 33.01
N ASP A 189 -12.62 11.27 32.79
CA ASP A 189 -13.08 12.22 33.81
C ASP A 189 -14.57 12.04 34.20
N SER A 190 -15.24 11.02 33.65
CA SER A 190 -16.66 10.76 33.93
C SER A 190 -16.97 10.56 35.41
N ALA A 191 -18.19 10.88 35.87
CA ALA A 191 -18.62 10.55 37.24
C ALA A 191 -18.79 9.02 37.46
N ASP A 192 -18.99 8.27 36.37
CA ASP A 192 -19.16 6.82 36.38
C ASP A 192 -17.80 6.10 36.44
N SER A 193 -17.59 5.29 37.48
CA SER A 193 -16.34 4.56 37.71
C SER A 193 -15.96 3.63 36.55
N SER A 194 -16.93 2.95 35.93
CA SER A 194 -16.70 2.05 34.80
C SER A 194 -16.27 2.81 33.55
N LYS A 195 -16.89 3.97 33.29
CA LYS A 195 -16.48 4.85 32.18
C LYS A 195 -15.09 5.42 32.42
N ARG A 196 -14.79 5.93 33.62
CA ARG A 196 -13.45 6.41 33.98
C ARG A 196 -12.37 5.37 33.75
N GLN A 197 -12.59 4.14 34.22
CA GLN A 197 -11.61 3.06 34.07
C GLN A 197 -11.36 2.72 32.60
N ARG A 198 -12.40 2.73 31.76
CA ARG A 198 -12.28 2.55 30.31
C ARG A 198 -11.52 3.70 29.63
N GLY A 199 -11.82 4.95 29.99
CA GLY A 199 -11.12 6.12 29.45
C GLY A 199 -9.62 6.12 29.80
N ARG A 200 -9.29 5.84 31.07
CA ARG A 200 -7.89 5.69 31.53
C ARG A 200 -7.17 4.57 30.78
N ARG A 201 -7.82 3.40 30.65
CA ARG A 201 -7.29 2.28 29.85
C ARG A 201 -7.01 2.70 28.41
N GLY A 202 -7.92 3.44 27.77
CA GLY A 202 -7.70 3.95 26.41
C GLY A 202 -6.49 4.88 26.30
N LEU A 203 -6.33 5.81 27.24
CA LEU A 203 -5.15 6.68 27.31
C LEU A 203 -3.85 5.89 27.52
N ASP A 204 -3.86 4.87 28.39
CA ASP A 204 -2.70 3.99 28.61
C ASP A 204 -2.35 3.20 27.33
N MET A 205 -3.36 2.73 26.57
CA MET A 205 -3.14 2.05 25.29
C MET A 205 -2.55 2.98 24.23
N LEU A 206 -2.95 4.25 24.19
CA LEU A 206 -2.32 5.23 23.30
C LEU A 206 -0.85 5.47 23.65
N GLN A 207 -0.51 5.49 24.94
CA GLN A 207 0.89 5.59 25.37
C GLN A 207 1.68 4.34 24.95
N ARG A 208 1.12 3.14 25.10
CA ARG A 208 1.74 1.88 24.64
C ARG A 208 2.00 1.92 23.14
N LEU A 209 0.99 2.31 22.35
CA LEU A 209 1.11 2.45 20.90
C LEU A 209 2.23 3.43 20.54
N ARG A 210 2.23 4.63 21.12
CA ARG A 210 3.23 5.68 20.85
C ARG A 210 4.65 5.28 21.21
N ASN A 211 4.83 4.51 22.27
CA ASN A 211 6.16 4.06 22.72
C ASN A 211 6.71 2.90 21.88
N ASN A 212 5.92 2.35 20.96
CA ASN A 212 6.34 1.27 20.08
C ASN A 212 7.05 1.82 18.84
N SER A 213 8.38 1.63 18.77
CA SER A 213 9.22 2.10 17.66
C SER A 213 8.94 1.44 16.31
N LYS A 214 8.15 0.35 16.28
CA LYS A 214 7.75 -0.31 15.03
C LYS A 214 6.53 0.32 14.37
N LEU A 215 5.78 1.16 15.10
CA LEU A 215 4.56 1.78 14.62
C LEU A 215 4.81 3.25 14.28
N ASP A 216 4.33 3.67 13.11
CA ASP A 216 4.30 5.09 12.75
C ASP A 216 2.97 5.68 13.20
N ILE A 217 3.01 6.60 14.17
CA ILE A 217 1.83 7.20 14.79
C ILE A 217 1.89 8.70 14.61
N GLN A 218 0.81 9.25 14.05
CA GLN A 218 0.65 10.67 13.82
C GLN A 218 -0.58 11.20 14.55
N ILE A 219 -0.39 12.24 15.37
CA ILE A 219 -1.49 12.98 15.97
C ILE A 219 -1.88 14.11 15.00
N VAL A 220 -3.17 14.21 14.67
CA VAL A 220 -3.69 15.20 13.72
C VAL A 220 -4.64 16.16 14.43
N GLU A 221 -4.38 17.46 14.28
CA GLU A 221 -5.13 18.54 14.93
C GLU A 221 -6.34 19.02 14.11
N THR A 222 -6.60 18.42 12.95
CA THR A 222 -7.77 18.75 12.12
C THR A 222 -9.06 18.44 12.88
N ASP A 223 -9.91 19.46 13.02
CA ASP A 223 -11.24 19.36 13.60
C ASP A 223 -12.30 19.92 12.63
N PHE A 224 -13.55 19.51 12.83
CA PHE A 224 -14.70 19.93 12.03
C PHE A 224 -15.74 20.58 12.95
N PRO A 225 -15.62 21.89 13.26
CA PRO A 225 -16.49 22.58 14.22
C PRO A 225 -17.97 22.58 13.83
N ALA A 226 -18.27 22.49 12.52
CA ALA A 226 -19.63 22.40 12.00
C ALA A 226 -20.32 21.05 12.30
N VAL A 227 -19.54 20.02 12.66
CA VAL A 227 -20.00 18.66 12.91
C VAL A 227 -19.92 18.39 14.41
N LYS A 228 -21.04 18.06 15.04
CA LYS A 228 -21.08 17.78 16.48
C LYS A 228 -20.69 16.35 16.85
N GLU A 229 -21.11 15.40 16.02
CA GLU A 229 -20.92 13.97 16.29
C GLU A 229 -19.49 13.54 15.93
N VAL A 230 -18.81 12.87 16.86
CA VAL A 230 -17.44 12.37 16.68
C VAL A 230 -17.34 11.41 15.49
N ASP A 231 -18.32 10.51 15.35
CA ASP A 231 -18.46 9.57 14.24
C ASP A 231 -18.44 10.25 12.87
N LEU A 232 -19.17 11.36 12.73
CA LEU A 232 -19.18 12.13 11.49
C LEU A 232 -17.86 12.86 11.25
N LYS A 233 -17.17 13.33 12.31
CA LYS A 233 -15.82 13.90 12.19
C LYS A 233 -14.81 12.87 11.68
N LEU A 234 -14.90 11.62 12.14
CA LEU A 234 -14.06 10.51 11.64
C LEU A 234 -14.28 10.27 10.16
N ILE A 235 -15.54 10.28 9.70
CA ILE A 235 -15.88 10.09 8.28
C ILE A 235 -15.34 11.24 7.42
N GLU A 236 -15.50 12.49 7.84
CA GLU A 236 -15.00 13.65 7.09
C GLU A 236 -13.46 13.67 7.05
N LEU A 237 -12.80 13.31 8.16
CA LEU A 237 -11.35 13.13 8.18
C LEU A 237 -10.88 12.01 7.25
N GLY A 238 -11.59 10.88 7.25
CA GLY A 238 -11.33 9.73 6.38
C GLY A 238 -11.41 10.09 4.90
N LYS A 239 -12.40 10.89 4.50
CA LYS A 239 -12.50 11.40 3.12
C LYS A 239 -11.38 12.36 2.76
N GLN A 240 -11.06 13.29 3.66
CA GLN A 240 -10.05 14.32 3.39
C GLN A 240 -8.64 13.71 3.23
N LEU A 241 -8.33 12.68 4.00
CA LEU A 241 -7.02 12.02 4.01
C LEU A 241 -6.97 10.75 3.14
N GLU A 242 -8.07 10.40 2.48
CA GLU A 242 -8.24 9.10 1.80
C GLU A 242 -7.85 7.91 2.69
N ALA A 243 -8.18 8.02 3.98
CA ALA A 243 -7.76 7.12 5.03
C ALA A 243 -8.83 6.07 5.34
N VAL A 244 -8.40 4.95 5.92
CA VAL A 244 -9.26 3.86 6.37
C VAL A 244 -9.59 4.04 7.85
N ILE A 245 -10.86 3.96 8.23
CA ILE A 245 -11.28 4.07 9.63
C ILE A 245 -11.13 2.70 10.30
N VAL A 246 -10.52 2.64 11.48
CA VAL A 246 -10.44 1.44 12.30
C VAL A 246 -11.36 1.62 13.51
N THR A 247 -12.39 0.78 13.62
CA THR A 247 -13.41 0.88 14.67
C THR A 247 -13.90 -0.49 15.12
N ASN A 248 -14.50 -0.55 16.30
CA ASN A 248 -15.29 -1.71 16.74
C ASN A 248 -16.80 -1.50 16.56
N ASP A 249 -17.24 -0.30 16.22
CA ASP A 249 -18.65 0.07 16.08
C ASP A 249 -19.20 -0.39 14.71
N PHE A 250 -20.27 -1.19 14.78
CA PHE A 250 -20.95 -1.71 13.60
C PHE A 250 -21.79 -0.66 12.86
N ASN A 251 -22.34 0.31 13.56
CA ASN A 251 -23.11 1.41 12.97
C ASN A 251 -22.17 2.37 12.24
N LEU A 252 -21.03 2.73 12.85
CA LEU A 252 -20.02 3.55 12.17
C LEU A 252 -19.53 2.87 10.90
N ASN A 253 -19.33 1.55 10.91
CA ASN A 253 -18.99 0.78 9.71
C ASN A 253 -20.01 0.98 8.58
N LYS A 254 -21.30 0.73 8.85
CA LYS A 254 -22.37 0.89 7.84
C LYS A 254 -22.47 2.30 7.29
N VAL A 255 -22.42 3.31 8.16
CA VAL A 255 -22.55 4.72 7.76
C VAL A 255 -21.34 5.16 6.93
N SER A 256 -20.13 4.74 7.31
CA SER A 256 -18.89 5.06 6.60
C SER A 256 -18.87 4.47 5.19
N GLN A 257 -19.29 3.21 5.03
CA GLN A 257 -19.38 2.55 3.71
C GLN A 257 -20.35 3.27 2.77
N LEU A 258 -21.52 3.71 3.27
CA LEU A 258 -22.48 4.52 2.49
C LEU A 258 -21.90 5.86 2.05
N ARG A 259 -20.91 6.39 2.77
CA ARG A 259 -20.22 7.65 2.49
C ARG A 259 -18.93 7.46 1.68
N GLY A 260 -18.63 6.23 1.24
CA GLY A 260 -17.46 5.90 0.43
C GLY A 260 -16.15 5.85 1.22
N VAL A 261 -16.20 5.72 2.55
CA VAL A 261 -15.01 5.59 3.40
C VAL A 261 -14.83 4.13 3.79
N SER A 262 -13.62 3.60 3.56
CA SER A 262 -13.29 2.22 3.91
C SER A 262 -13.13 2.06 5.42
N VAL A 263 -13.54 0.90 5.94
CA VAL A 263 -13.50 0.61 7.38
C VAL A 263 -12.86 -0.76 7.63
N LEU A 264 -12.00 -0.82 8.64
CA LEU A 264 -11.49 -2.06 9.23
C LEU A 264 -12.13 -2.26 10.59
N ASN A 265 -12.89 -3.34 10.74
CA ASN A 265 -13.51 -3.69 12.01
C ASN A 265 -12.75 -4.83 12.71
N ILE A 266 -12.25 -4.59 13.92
CA ILE A 266 -11.44 -5.60 14.64
C ILE A 266 -12.30 -6.77 15.11
N ASN A 267 -13.60 -6.59 15.36
CA ASN A 267 -14.49 -7.70 15.64
C ASN A 267 -14.73 -8.57 14.39
N GLU A 268 -14.80 -7.98 13.19
CA GLU A 268 -14.87 -8.73 11.94
C GLU A 268 -13.58 -9.52 11.68
N LEU A 269 -12.42 -8.90 11.93
CA LEU A 269 -11.12 -9.58 11.87
C LEU A 269 -11.06 -10.76 12.83
N ALA A 270 -11.46 -10.57 14.09
CA ALA A 270 -11.47 -11.63 15.09
C ALA A 270 -12.40 -12.80 14.67
N ASN A 271 -13.56 -12.50 14.09
CA ASN A 271 -14.46 -13.53 13.57
C ASN A 271 -13.88 -14.26 12.35
N ALA A 272 -13.16 -13.57 11.47
CA ALA A 272 -12.50 -14.17 10.32
C ALA A 272 -11.33 -15.10 10.70
N LEU A 273 -10.73 -14.87 11.88
CA LEU A 273 -9.67 -15.70 12.43
C LEU A 273 -10.17 -16.92 13.23
N LYS A 274 -11.49 -17.10 13.38
CA LYS A 274 -12.04 -18.29 14.06
C LYS A 274 -11.65 -19.57 13.31
N PRO A 275 -11.23 -20.64 14.02
CA PRO A 275 -10.85 -21.89 13.38
C PRO A 275 -11.92 -22.42 12.44
N VAL A 276 -11.54 -22.67 11.19
CA VAL A 276 -12.43 -23.31 10.22
C VAL A 276 -12.35 -24.82 10.45
N VAL A 277 -13.38 -25.37 11.10
CA VAL A 277 -13.51 -26.81 11.26
C VAL A 277 -14.10 -27.41 9.98
N LEU A 278 -13.39 -28.35 9.36
CA LEU A 278 -13.82 -29.06 8.15
C LEU A 278 -14.30 -30.49 8.46
N PRO A 279 -15.26 -31.04 7.69
CA PRO A 279 -15.56 -32.47 7.74
C PRO A 279 -14.30 -33.33 7.53
N GLY A 280 -14.09 -34.32 8.38
CA GLY A 280 -12.93 -35.21 8.39
C GLY A 280 -11.78 -34.78 9.31
N GLU A 281 -11.77 -33.53 9.82
CA GLU A 281 -10.75 -33.11 10.77
C GLU A 281 -10.97 -33.73 12.16
N ALA A 282 -9.87 -34.07 12.82
CA ALA A 282 -9.86 -34.45 14.23
C ALA A 282 -9.92 -33.19 15.11
N MET A 283 -10.75 -33.20 16.15
CA MET A 283 -10.81 -32.12 17.14
C MET A 283 -11.05 -32.69 18.53
N ARG A 284 -10.60 -31.96 19.54
CA ARG A 284 -10.74 -32.35 20.96
C ARG A 284 -11.78 -31.47 21.63
N VAL A 285 -12.76 -32.09 22.28
CA VAL A 285 -13.88 -31.36 22.90
C VAL A 285 -14.23 -31.92 24.27
N PHE A 286 -14.64 -31.05 25.19
CA PHE A 286 -15.11 -31.44 26.50
C PHE A 286 -16.63 -31.65 26.48
N VAL A 287 -17.08 -32.89 26.75
CA VAL A 287 -18.50 -33.24 26.66
C VAL A 287 -19.22 -32.76 27.91
N LEU A 288 -20.13 -31.80 27.75
CA LEU A 288 -20.79 -31.10 28.86
C LEU A 288 -22.11 -31.75 29.28
N LYS A 289 -22.91 -32.18 28.32
CA LYS A 289 -24.28 -32.68 28.56
C LYS A 289 -24.71 -33.74 27.56
N GLU A 290 -25.79 -34.45 27.86
CA GLU A 290 -26.43 -35.39 26.94
C GLU A 290 -27.11 -34.63 25.78
N GLY A 291 -27.04 -35.21 24.58
CA GLY A 291 -27.69 -34.69 23.38
C GLY A 291 -29.18 -35.02 23.30
N LYS A 292 -29.78 -34.68 22.15
CA LYS A 292 -31.21 -34.91 21.93
C LYS A 292 -31.52 -36.38 21.65
N GLU A 293 -30.63 -37.07 20.94
CA GLU A 293 -30.80 -38.50 20.64
C GLU A 293 -30.07 -39.37 21.67
N TYR A 294 -30.55 -40.61 21.80
CA TYR A 294 -29.95 -41.62 22.67
C TYR A 294 -28.49 -41.87 22.26
N ASN A 295 -27.57 -41.81 23.23
CA ASN A 295 -26.11 -41.90 23.07
C ASN A 295 -25.36 -40.65 22.58
N GLN A 296 -26.02 -39.54 22.27
CA GLN A 296 -25.32 -38.31 21.91
C GLN A 296 -24.75 -37.56 23.12
N GLY A 297 -23.60 -36.92 22.92
CA GLY A 297 -23.04 -35.91 23.82
C GLY A 297 -23.04 -34.54 23.14
N VAL A 298 -23.10 -33.47 23.93
CA VAL A 298 -22.99 -32.09 23.44
C VAL A 298 -21.83 -31.39 24.14
N ALA A 299 -20.98 -30.78 23.34
CA ALA A 299 -19.91 -29.89 23.76
C ALA A 299 -20.11 -28.50 23.16
N TYR A 300 -19.41 -27.51 23.71
CA TYR A 300 -19.34 -26.17 23.15
C TYR A 300 -17.87 -25.82 22.95
N LEU A 301 -17.56 -25.20 21.81
CA LEU A 301 -16.27 -24.55 21.61
C LEU A 301 -16.20 -23.24 22.39
N ASP A 302 -15.00 -22.69 22.52
CA ASP A 302 -14.75 -21.41 23.21
C ASP A 302 -15.51 -20.23 22.56
N ASP A 303 -15.85 -20.36 21.28
CA ASP A 303 -16.64 -19.36 20.55
C ASP A 303 -18.16 -19.55 20.64
N GLY A 304 -18.61 -20.54 21.42
CA GLY A 304 -20.02 -20.89 21.62
C GLY A 304 -20.62 -21.83 20.56
N THR A 305 -19.83 -22.28 19.56
CA THR A 305 -20.29 -23.24 18.56
C THR A 305 -20.69 -24.56 19.24
N MET A 306 -21.92 -25.02 18.98
CA MET A 306 -22.41 -26.28 19.53
C MET A 306 -21.84 -27.47 18.74
N VAL A 307 -21.24 -28.41 19.44
CA VAL A 307 -20.68 -29.64 18.89
C VAL A 307 -21.52 -30.82 19.38
N VAL A 308 -22.23 -31.49 18.47
CA VAL A 308 -23.01 -32.70 18.75
C VAL A 308 -22.18 -33.91 18.37
N ILE A 309 -21.95 -34.80 19.33
CA ILE A 309 -21.03 -35.93 19.20
C ILE A 309 -21.82 -37.21 19.32
N ASP A 310 -21.77 -38.06 18.29
CA ASP A 310 -22.38 -39.37 18.32
C ASP A 310 -21.61 -40.34 19.24
N ASN A 311 -22.35 -41.19 19.93
CA ASN A 311 -21.87 -42.19 20.90
C ASN A 311 -21.05 -41.63 22.10
N ALA A 312 -21.14 -40.33 22.40
CA ALA A 312 -20.36 -39.67 23.44
C ALA A 312 -21.04 -39.56 24.81
N ARG A 313 -22.25 -40.13 25.00
CA ARG A 313 -22.98 -40.07 26.28
C ARG A 313 -22.16 -40.59 27.46
N ARG A 314 -21.35 -41.63 27.26
CA ARG A 314 -20.50 -42.22 28.32
C ARG A 314 -19.31 -41.33 28.72
N LEU A 315 -19.02 -40.31 27.93
CA LEU A 315 -17.90 -39.39 28.10
C LEU A 315 -18.34 -38.03 28.64
N ILE A 316 -19.60 -37.88 29.10
CA ILE A 316 -20.06 -36.66 29.77
C ILE A 316 -19.15 -36.37 30.98
N GLY A 317 -18.69 -35.12 31.08
CA GLY A 317 -17.72 -34.67 32.08
C GLY A 317 -16.26 -35.01 31.74
N LYS A 318 -15.97 -35.52 30.54
CA LYS A 318 -14.62 -35.86 30.07
C LYS A 318 -14.33 -35.24 28.71
N THR A 319 -13.05 -35.14 28.40
CA THR A 319 -12.57 -34.71 27.09
C THR A 319 -12.54 -35.89 26.12
N ALA A 320 -13.10 -35.71 24.92
CA ALA A 320 -13.15 -36.71 23.86
C ALA A 320 -12.45 -36.19 22.59
N ASP A 321 -11.69 -37.06 21.94
CA ASP A 321 -11.18 -36.84 20.59
C ASP A 321 -12.24 -37.30 19.58
N ILE A 322 -12.63 -36.42 18.67
CA ILE A 322 -13.73 -36.64 17.72
C ILE A 322 -13.28 -36.36 16.29
N ALA A 323 -13.87 -37.08 15.34
CA ALA A 323 -13.79 -36.76 13.91
C ALA A 323 -15.04 -35.97 13.51
N VAL A 324 -14.86 -34.82 12.88
CA VAL A 324 -15.97 -34.00 12.37
C VAL A 324 -16.64 -34.75 11.22
N THR A 325 -17.94 -34.99 11.29
CA THR A 325 -18.71 -35.66 10.23
C THR A 325 -19.35 -34.64 9.30
N SER A 326 -19.94 -33.58 9.86
CA SER A 326 -20.55 -32.52 9.07
C SER A 326 -20.62 -31.22 9.86
N VAL A 327 -20.77 -30.11 9.14
CA VAL A 327 -20.95 -28.79 9.73
C VAL A 327 -22.21 -28.19 9.13
N LEU A 328 -23.17 -27.85 10.00
CA LEU A 328 -24.46 -27.30 9.63
C LEU A 328 -24.55 -25.84 10.11
N GLN A 329 -24.92 -24.95 9.21
CA GLN A 329 -25.24 -23.57 9.57
C GLN A 329 -26.73 -23.49 9.92
N THR A 330 -27.06 -23.01 11.12
CA THR A 330 -28.44 -22.77 11.58
C THR A 330 -28.69 -21.29 11.80
N THR A 331 -29.95 -20.90 12.03
CA THR A 331 -30.33 -19.52 12.38
C THR A 331 -29.72 -19.05 13.71
N ALA A 332 -29.42 -19.97 14.62
CA ALA A 332 -28.78 -19.67 15.91
C ALA A 332 -27.24 -19.68 15.86
N GLY A 333 -26.65 -20.07 14.73
CA GLY A 333 -25.19 -20.14 14.55
C GLY A 333 -24.73 -21.44 13.90
N LYS A 334 -23.42 -21.67 13.95
CA LYS A 334 -22.78 -22.88 13.41
C LYS A 334 -23.00 -24.04 14.39
N MET A 335 -23.29 -25.22 13.86
CA MET A 335 -23.39 -26.48 14.59
C MET A 335 -22.45 -27.49 13.94
N ILE A 336 -21.62 -28.14 14.75
CA ILE A 336 -20.66 -29.15 14.30
C ILE A 336 -21.19 -30.51 14.74
N PHE A 337 -21.21 -31.47 13.83
CA PHE A 337 -21.50 -32.86 14.13
C PHE A 337 -20.22 -33.64 14.03
N GLY A 338 -19.99 -34.52 15.00
CA GLY A 338 -18.83 -35.39 15.03
C GLY A 338 -19.18 -36.76 15.57
N ARG A 339 -18.24 -37.69 15.40
CA ARG A 339 -18.27 -39.02 16.01
C ARG A 339 -16.98 -39.21 16.79
N LEU A 340 -16.96 -40.10 17.76
CA LEU A 340 -15.73 -40.45 18.46
C LEU A 340 -14.66 -40.90 17.46
N TRP A 341 -13.44 -40.40 17.66
CA TRP A 341 -12.29 -40.80 16.86
C TRP A 341 -11.95 -42.26 17.24
N GLU A 342 -12.39 -43.19 16.41
CA GLU A 342 -11.94 -44.58 16.51
C GLU A 342 -10.56 -44.68 15.87
N GLU A 343 -9.52 -44.93 16.68
CA GLU A 343 -8.27 -45.48 16.15
C GLU A 343 -8.63 -46.81 15.49
N LYS A 344 -8.62 -46.87 14.16
CA LYS A 344 -8.49 -48.15 13.48
C LYS A 344 -7.17 -48.75 13.97
N GLU A 345 -7.25 -49.79 14.80
CA GLU A 345 -6.16 -50.75 14.94
C GLU A 345 -5.88 -51.28 13.54
N ASP A 346 -4.81 -50.77 12.94
CA ASP A 346 -4.31 -51.18 11.63
C ASP A 346 -3.77 -52.61 11.76
N ASN A 347 -4.67 -53.60 11.72
CA ASN A 347 -4.30 -54.96 11.39
C ASN A 347 -3.86 -54.94 9.92
N GLY A 348 -2.53 -54.98 9.75
CA GLY A 348 -1.85 -54.49 8.57
C GLY A 348 -2.37 -55.03 7.25
N GLU A 349 -2.61 -54.11 6.33
CA GLU A 349 -2.41 -54.32 4.91
C GLU A 349 -1.99 -53.00 4.27
N HIS A 350 -0.76 -52.99 3.74
CA HIS A 350 -0.16 -51.83 3.11
C HIS A 350 -0.99 -51.36 1.90
N SER A 351 -1.64 -50.21 2.02
CA SER A 351 -2.04 -49.40 0.85
C SER A 351 -1.38 -48.03 0.93
N ASN A 352 -0.40 -47.82 0.04
CA ASN A 352 0.30 -46.56 -0.17
C ASN A 352 -0.69 -45.44 -0.55
N VAL A 353 -1.04 -44.58 0.41
CA VAL A 353 -1.52 -43.23 0.12
C VAL A 353 -0.60 -42.29 0.88
N ALA A 354 0.33 -41.70 0.13
CA ALA A 354 1.28 -40.71 0.64
C ALA A 354 0.51 -39.45 1.08
N ILE A 355 0.33 -39.30 2.40
CA ILE A 355 -0.14 -38.06 3.02
C ILE A 355 1.08 -37.36 3.61
N HIS A 356 1.22 -36.09 3.23
CA HIS A 356 2.29 -35.19 3.63
C HIS A 356 2.23 -34.95 5.15
N ASP A 357 3.04 -35.70 5.89
CA ASP A 357 3.03 -35.71 7.35
C ASP A 357 4.23 -34.93 7.92
N SER A 358 3.99 -33.66 8.24
CA SER A 358 4.96 -32.82 8.99
C SER A 358 4.38 -32.27 10.29
N ARG A 359 3.20 -32.72 10.73
CA ARG A 359 2.57 -32.29 11.98
C ARG A 359 2.20 -33.42 12.94
N SER A 360 2.19 -34.69 12.53
CA SER A 360 1.87 -35.80 13.45
C SER A 360 3.03 -36.23 14.35
N LEU A 361 4.28 -36.04 13.90
CA LEU A 361 5.48 -36.51 14.60
C LEU A 361 5.72 -35.78 15.93
N GLY A 362 5.41 -34.48 16.01
CA GLY A 362 5.53 -33.70 17.25
C GLY A 362 4.51 -34.11 18.32
N PHE A 363 3.31 -34.51 17.89
CA PHE A 363 2.24 -34.91 18.80
C PHE A 363 2.47 -36.30 19.39
N ARG A 364 2.98 -37.24 18.57
CA ARG A 364 3.32 -38.61 18.98
C ARG A 364 4.36 -38.68 20.10
N LYS A 365 5.30 -37.71 20.16
CA LYS A 365 6.35 -37.70 21.18
C LYS A 365 5.85 -37.18 22.53
N ALA A 366 5.05 -36.10 22.51
CA ALA A 366 4.51 -35.49 23.72
C ALA A 366 3.54 -36.42 24.49
N THR A 367 2.67 -37.16 23.78
CA THR A 367 1.69 -38.05 24.43
C THR A 367 2.32 -39.33 24.98
N ARG A 368 3.43 -39.79 24.38
CA ARG A 368 4.17 -40.97 24.87
C ARG A 368 5.01 -40.65 26.10
N GLU A 369 5.62 -39.46 26.15
CA GLU A 369 6.35 -38.98 27.33
C GLU A 369 5.40 -38.74 28.51
N LEU A 370 4.22 -38.14 28.29
CA LEU A 370 3.20 -37.97 29.33
C LEU A 370 2.64 -39.28 29.90
N ARG A 371 2.58 -40.37 29.11
CA ARG A 371 2.17 -41.70 29.61
C ARG A 371 3.27 -42.44 30.38
N GLN A 372 4.55 -42.18 30.10
CA GLN A 372 5.65 -42.83 30.82
C GLN A 372 5.94 -42.19 32.18
N THR A 373 5.74 -40.87 32.32
CA THR A 373 5.97 -40.18 33.60
C THR A 373 4.91 -40.48 34.65
N THR A 374 3.72 -40.96 34.27
CA THR A 374 2.62 -41.27 35.22
C THR A 374 2.66 -42.71 35.75
N ILE A 375 3.55 -43.58 35.27
CA ILE A 375 3.57 -45.01 35.65
C ILE A 375 4.65 -45.34 36.70
N ILE A 376 5.47 -44.38 37.12
CA ILE A 376 6.52 -44.62 38.14
C ILE A 376 6.43 -43.55 39.25
N GLU A 377 5.35 -43.56 40.03
CA GLU A 377 5.32 -42.93 41.36
C GLU A 377 4.14 -43.49 42.19
N GLU A 378 4.17 -44.80 42.44
CA GLU A 378 3.47 -45.41 43.58
C GLU A 378 4.23 -46.68 44.00
N VAL A 379 4.44 -46.82 45.32
CA VAL A 379 5.20 -47.85 46.08
C VAL A 379 6.72 -47.54 46.16
N ASP A 380 7.36 -47.25 47.31
CA ASP A 380 7.10 -47.50 48.74
C ASP A 380 7.08 -46.24 49.63
#